data_AF-A0A8H6WPP6-F1
#
_entry.id   AF-A0A8H6WPP6-F1
#
_cell.length_a   1.000
_cell.length_b   1.000
_cell.length_c   1.000
_cell.angle_alpha   90.00
_cell.angle_beta   90.00
_cell.angle_gamma   90.00
#
_symmetry.space_group_name_H-M   'P 1'
#
loop_
_entity.id
_entity.type
_entity.pdbx_description
1 polymer ?
#
loop_
_entity_poly.entity_id
_entity_poly.type
_entity_poly.pdbx_seq_one_letter_code
_entity_poly.pdbx_strand_id
1 'polypeptide(L)'
;MKYEATPGYFAQDAPDAVPATIGAVPARFGLLDDSEGRWENLLEKLRHLNGAGEASYKLVIFGRHGQGFHNVAEEKYGTKAWDDHWAMLDGDGEGRRTSSSPDNNASTLRGIPWSGG
;
A
#
# COMPACT_ATOMS: atom_id res chain seq x y z
N MET A 1 -24.07 12.20 12.50
CA MET A 1 -23.16 11.06 12.73
C MET A 1 -21.86 11.61 13.28
N LYS A 2 -21.40 11.14 14.45
CA LYS A 2 -20.13 11.55 15.07
C LYS A 2 -19.17 10.38 14.95
N TYR A 3 -17.94 10.65 14.53
CA TYR A 3 -16.83 9.69 14.54
C TYR A 3 -15.77 10.20 15.50
N GLU A 4 -15.09 9.26 16.17
CA GLU A 4 -14.03 9.55 17.12
C GLU A 4 -12.97 8.46 17.00
N ALA A 5 -11.71 8.83 17.09
CA ALA A 5 -10.60 7.87 17.09
C ALA A 5 -10.48 7.26 18.49
N THR A 6 -10.34 5.94 18.56
CA THR A 6 -10.04 5.24 19.83
C THR A 6 -8.53 5.16 19.99
N PRO A 7 -7.93 5.88 20.96
CA PRO A 7 -6.48 5.92 21.10
C PRO A 7 -5.91 4.62 21.69
N GLY A 8 -4.60 4.46 21.61
CA GLY A 8 -3.86 3.38 22.28
C GLY A 8 -3.53 2.18 21.40
N TYR A 9 -3.76 2.28 20.09
CA TYR A 9 -3.41 1.23 19.13
C TYR A 9 -2.24 1.64 18.24
N PHE A 10 -2.17 2.92 17.87
CA PHE A 10 -1.19 3.46 16.95
C PHE A 10 -0.34 4.55 17.63
N ALA A 11 0.93 4.63 17.28
CA ALA A 11 1.84 5.69 17.74
C ALA A 11 1.33 7.10 17.37
N GLN A 12 0.55 7.19 16.30
CA GLN A 12 -0.12 8.40 15.84
C GLN A 12 -1.20 8.90 16.81
N ASP A 13 -1.72 8.03 17.70
CA ASP A 13 -2.78 8.38 18.65
C ASP A 13 -2.25 9.10 19.90
N ALA A 14 -0.93 9.11 20.11
CA ALA A 14 -0.33 9.70 21.31
C ALA A 14 -0.55 11.23 21.35
N PRO A 15 -0.88 11.83 22.52
CA PRO A 15 -1.13 13.27 22.62
C PRO A 15 0.11 14.12 22.28
N ASP A 16 1.30 13.52 22.39
CA ASP A 16 2.61 14.09 22.07
C ASP A 16 3.18 13.53 20.75
N ALA A 17 2.37 12.87 19.92
CA ALA A 17 2.79 12.34 18.63
C ALA A 17 3.41 13.45 17.76
N VAL A 18 4.67 13.29 17.39
CA VAL A 18 5.37 14.18 16.46
C VAL A 18 5.43 13.51 15.08
N PRO A 19 4.67 13.97 14.07
CA PRO A 19 4.57 13.29 12.77
C PRO A 19 5.92 13.08 12.07
N ALA A 20 6.83 14.05 12.19
CA ALA A 20 8.17 13.96 11.62
C ALA A 20 9.01 12.82 12.23
N THR A 21 8.80 12.52 13.51
CA THR A 21 9.50 11.45 14.23
C THR A 21 8.92 10.07 13.90
N ILE A 22 7.60 9.98 13.73
CA ILE A 22 6.91 8.72 13.36
C ILE A 22 7.22 8.33 11.91
N GLY A 23 7.35 9.33 11.02
CA GLY A 23 7.62 9.13 9.60
C GLY A 23 6.37 8.73 8.80
N ALA A 24 6.50 8.74 7.48
CA ALA A 24 5.38 8.48 6.57
C ALA A 24 4.96 7.00 6.52
N VAL A 25 5.90 6.08 6.72
CA VAL A 25 5.67 4.63 6.79
C VAL A 25 6.36 4.09 8.04
N PRO A 26 5.75 4.26 9.23
CA PRO A 26 6.30 3.72 10.46
C PRO A 26 6.30 2.19 10.43
N ALA A 27 7.22 1.58 11.19
CA ALA A 27 7.24 0.14 11.38
C ALA A 27 5.86 -0.36 11.86
N ARG A 28 5.42 -1.51 11.33
CA ARG A 28 4.11 -2.12 11.67
C ARG A 28 2.93 -1.16 11.45
N PHE A 29 3.05 -0.21 10.52
CA PHE A 29 2.07 0.87 10.28
C PHE A 29 1.78 1.75 11.50
N GLY A 30 2.70 1.77 12.47
CA GLY A 30 2.57 2.54 13.70
C GLY A 30 1.92 1.75 14.83
N LEU A 31 1.60 0.47 14.66
CA LEU A 31 1.09 -0.35 15.76
C LEU A 31 2.06 -0.38 16.94
N LEU A 32 1.50 -0.14 18.12
CA LEU A 32 2.20 -0.21 19.40
C LEU A 32 2.50 -1.65 19.82
N ASP A 33 1.65 -2.61 19.42
CA ASP A 33 1.87 -4.04 19.65
C ASP A 33 3.06 -4.55 18.82
N ASP A 34 4.12 -4.97 19.51
CA ASP A 34 5.37 -5.45 18.91
C ASP A 34 5.40 -6.97 18.69
N SER A 35 4.43 -7.71 19.23
CA SER A 35 4.34 -9.16 19.10
C SER A 35 4.21 -9.60 17.65
N GLU A 36 4.56 -10.86 17.34
CA GLU A 36 4.44 -11.39 15.98
C GLU A 36 2.98 -11.41 15.49
N GLY A 37 2.04 -11.74 16.38
CA GLY A 37 0.60 -11.82 16.13
C GLY A 37 -0.16 -10.50 16.26
N ARG A 38 0.52 -9.35 16.14
CA ARG A 38 -0.06 -8.02 16.39
C ARG A 38 -1.35 -7.73 15.62
N TRP A 39 -1.45 -8.23 14.39
CA TRP A 39 -2.62 -7.99 13.54
C TRP A 39 -3.80 -8.85 13.98
N GLU A 40 -3.54 -10.11 14.32
CA GLU A 40 -4.50 -11.02 14.89
C GLU A 40 -5.05 -10.45 16.21
N ASN A 41 -4.16 -10.00 17.10
CA ASN A 41 -4.50 -9.36 18.36
C ASN A 41 -5.38 -8.11 18.16
N LEU A 42 -5.03 -7.25 17.19
CA LEU A 42 -5.82 -6.06 16.87
C LEU A 42 -7.23 -6.44 16.38
N LEU A 43 -7.31 -7.43 15.50
CA LEU A 43 -8.59 -7.91 14.96
C LEU A 43 -9.45 -8.58 16.04
N GLU A 44 -8.85 -9.30 16.99
CA GLU A 44 -9.55 -9.83 18.17
C GLU A 44 -10.13 -8.72 19.04
N LYS A 45 -9.34 -7.69 19.33
CA LYS A 45 -9.80 -6.50 20.06
C LYS A 45 -10.96 -5.83 19.33
N LEU A 46 -10.86 -5.66 18.01
CA LEU A 46 -11.92 -5.08 17.19
C LEU A 46 -13.21 -5.92 17.20
N ARG A 47 -13.10 -7.25 17.17
CA ARG A 47 -14.25 -8.17 17.31
C ARG A 47 -14.89 -8.04 18.68
N HIS A 48 -14.09 -7.98 19.75
CA HIS A 48 -14.59 -7.83 21.11
C HIS A 48 -15.36 -6.51 21.29
N LEU A 49 -14.79 -5.39 20.82
CA LEU A 49 -15.43 -4.07 20.87
C LEU A 49 -16.77 -4.03 20.14
N ASN A 50 -16.83 -4.63 18.94
CA ASN A 50 -18.08 -4.72 18.17
C ASN A 50 -19.10 -5.70 18.77
N GLY A 51 -18.66 -6.69 19.56
CA GLY A 51 -19.52 -7.63 20.26
C GLY A 51 -20.25 -7.02 21.47
N ALA A 52 -19.69 -5.96 22.07
CA ALA A 52 -20.30 -5.26 23.20
C ALA A 52 -21.55 -4.43 22.81
N GLY A 53 -21.71 -4.10 21.53
CA GLY A 53 -22.92 -3.44 20.99
C GLY A 53 -23.07 -1.95 21.31
N GLU A 54 -22.11 -1.32 21.98
CA GLU A 54 -22.17 0.10 22.37
C GLU A 54 -21.90 1.06 21.20
N ALA A 55 -21.06 0.63 20.24
CA ALA A 55 -20.72 1.39 19.05
C ALA A 55 -20.21 0.46 17.94
N SER A 56 -20.13 0.98 16.71
CA SER A 56 -19.48 0.29 15.58
C SER A 56 -18.04 0.77 15.42
N TYR A 57 -17.10 -0.11 15.68
CA TYR A 57 -15.67 0.14 15.57
C TYR A 57 -15.16 -0.35 14.20
N LYS A 58 -14.36 0.48 13.54
CA LYS A 58 -13.75 0.17 12.23
C LYS A 58 -12.27 0.50 12.27
N LEU A 59 -11.45 -0.38 11.71
CA LEU A 59 -10.04 -0.08 11.44
C LEU A 59 -9.94 0.69 10.12
N VAL A 60 -9.25 1.83 10.14
CA VAL A 60 -9.00 2.66 8.96
C VAL A 60 -7.50 2.92 8.84
N ILE A 61 -6.94 2.61 7.67
CA ILE A 61 -5.53 2.87 7.36
C ILE A 61 -5.50 3.85 6.18
N PHE A 62 -4.86 5.01 6.39
CA PHE A 62 -4.67 6.02 5.34
C PHE A 62 -3.28 5.87 4.74
N GLY A 63 -3.22 5.49 3.46
CA GLY A 63 -1.99 5.45 2.69
C GLY A 63 -1.98 6.58 1.67
N ARG A 64 -0.91 7.40 1.64
CA ARG A 64 -0.61 8.28 0.51
C ARG A 64 0.33 7.52 -0.42
N HIS A 65 -0.02 7.34 -1.68
CA HIS A 65 0.93 6.79 -2.65
C HIS A 65 2.12 7.77 -2.76
N GLY A 66 3.34 7.25 -2.73
CA GLY A 66 4.53 8.06 -3.01
C GLY A 66 4.51 8.55 -4.46
N GLN A 67 5.21 9.64 -4.77
CA GLN A 67 5.47 9.99 -6.17
C GLN A 67 6.18 8.81 -6.84
N GLY A 68 5.54 8.17 -7.82
CA GLY A 68 6.18 7.14 -8.64
C GLY A 68 7.22 7.77 -9.55
N PHE A 69 8.11 6.95 -10.12
CA PHE A 69 9.01 7.39 -11.20
C PHE A 69 8.25 8.04 -12.37
N HIS A 70 6.96 7.74 -12.53
CA HIS A 70 6.03 8.41 -13.44
C HIS A 70 5.92 9.93 -13.22
N ASN A 71 5.94 10.40 -11.97
CA ASN A 71 5.79 11.82 -11.69
C ASN A 71 7.08 12.60 -11.98
N VAL A 72 8.23 11.96 -11.76
CA VAL A 72 9.56 12.51 -12.09
C VAL A 72 9.80 12.47 -13.62
N ALA A 73 9.26 11.48 -14.32
CA ALA A 73 9.36 11.37 -15.77
C ALA A 73 8.44 12.35 -16.50
N GLU A 74 7.23 12.62 -15.97
CA GLU A 74 6.32 13.61 -16.54
C GLU A 74 6.88 15.04 -16.46
N GLU A 75 7.54 15.39 -15.35
CA GLU A 75 8.24 16.66 -15.16
C GLU A 75 9.49 16.79 -16.07
N LYS A 76 10.12 15.66 -16.44
CA LYS A 76 11.34 15.64 -17.26
C LYS A 76 11.10 15.55 -18.77
N TYR A 77 10.03 14.89 -19.22
CA TYR A 77 9.78 14.59 -20.64
C TYR A 77 8.49 15.21 -21.20
N GLY A 78 7.63 15.76 -20.34
CA GLY A 78 6.33 16.31 -20.73
C GLY A 78 5.29 15.23 -21.06
N THR A 79 4.02 15.51 -20.74
CA THR A 79 2.88 14.58 -20.84
C THR A 79 2.75 13.90 -22.21
N LYS A 80 3.12 14.57 -23.30
CA LYS A 80 2.95 14.02 -24.66
C LYS A 80 3.95 12.89 -25.02
N ALA A 81 5.21 12.97 -24.58
CA ALA A 81 6.20 11.96 -24.93
C ALA A 81 6.13 10.71 -24.03
N TRP A 82 5.59 10.88 -22.82
CA TRP A 82 5.36 9.80 -21.87
C TRP A 82 4.23 8.86 -22.32
N ASP A 83 3.08 9.42 -22.69
CA ASP A 83 1.91 8.68 -23.17
C ASP A 83 2.17 7.95 -24.51
N ASP A 84 2.94 8.56 -25.42
CA ASP A 84 3.13 8.02 -26.77
C ASP A 84 4.22 6.92 -26.85
N HIS A 85 5.19 6.85 -25.92
CA HIS A 85 6.35 5.95 -26.05
C HIS A 85 6.76 5.16 -24.81
N TRP A 86 6.66 5.73 -23.61
CA TRP A 86 7.23 5.10 -22.40
C TRP A 86 6.19 4.35 -21.56
N ALA A 87 4.91 4.74 -21.65
CA ALA A 87 3.80 4.07 -20.98
C ALA A 87 3.46 2.67 -21.54
N MET A 88 3.99 2.29 -22.71
CA MET A 88 3.74 0.99 -23.36
C MET A 88 4.93 0.02 -23.32
N LEU A 89 6.05 0.38 -22.69
CA LEU A 89 7.25 -0.47 -22.66
C LEU A 89 7.37 -1.22 -21.33
N ASP A 90 7.46 -2.55 -21.41
CA ASP A 90 7.92 -3.40 -20.30
C ASP A 90 9.43 -3.17 -20.08
N GLY A 91 9.77 -2.07 -19.39
CA GLY A 91 11.13 -1.74 -18.99
C GLY A 91 11.94 -0.94 -20.02
N ASP A 92 12.96 -0.23 -19.52
CA ASP A 92 13.81 0.70 -20.27
C ASP A 92 15.05 0.05 -20.90
N GLY A 93 15.07 -1.27 -21.08
CA GLY A 93 16.14 -1.95 -21.83
C GLY A 93 17.54 -1.89 -21.20
N GLU A 94 17.74 -1.20 -20.07
CA GLU A 94 19.01 -1.11 -19.34
C GLU A 94 18.94 -1.88 -18.02
N GLY A 95 18.60 -3.17 -18.08
CA GLY A 95 18.91 -4.15 -17.03
C GLY A 95 18.50 -3.80 -15.58
N ARG A 96 17.65 -2.80 -15.36
CA ARG A 96 17.12 -2.42 -14.05
C ARG A 96 15.61 -2.57 -14.09
N ARG A 97 15.15 -3.47 -13.23
CA ARG A 97 13.75 -3.82 -13.06
C ARG A 97 12.92 -2.56 -12.72
N THR A 98 12.06 -2.15 -13.64
CA THR A 98 11.03 -1.13 -13.41
C THR A 98 9.64 -1.78 -13.42
N SER A 99 9.34 -2.66 -12.45
CA SER A 99 7.95 -2.94 -12.12
C SER A 99 7.81 -3.50 -10.71
N SER A 100 6.89 -2.90 -9.98
CA SER A 100 6.30 -3.44 -8.77
C SER A 100 5.28 -4.51 -9.16
N SER A 101 5.64 -5.79 -9.06
CA SER A 101 4.66 -6.85 -8.76
C SER A 101 5.37 -8.10 -8.24
N PRO A 102 4.99 -8.64 -7.05
CA PRO A 102 5.39 -9.98 -6.65
C PRO A 102 4.51 -11.00 -7.39
N ASP A 103 5.16 -11.85 -8.20
CA ASP A 103 4.78 -13.17 -8.68
C ASP A 103 3.34 -13.44 -9.15
N ASN A 104 3.18 -13.73 -10.45
CA ASN A 104 2.21 -14.71 -10.93
C ASN A 104 2.84 -15.54 -12.07
N ASN A 105 3.34 -16.70 -11.68
CA ASN A 105 3.52 -17.92 -12.45
C ASN A 105 2.53 -18.12 -13.63
N ALA A 106 2.93 -17.72 -14.84
CA ALA A 106 2.35 -18.25 -16.08
C ALA A 106 3.46 -18.79 -16.98
N SER A 107 4.21 -19.79 -16.48
CA SER A 107 5.27 -20.48 -17.22
C SER A 107 5.04 -21.99 -17.26
N THR A 108 3.84 -22.44 -17.64
CA THR A 108 3.69 -23.82 -18.11
C THR A 108 2.61 -23.97 -19.17
N LEU A 109 2.74 -23.32 -20.32
CA LEU A 109 2.22 -23.91 -21.55
C LEU A 109 3.20 -23.63 -22.69
N ARG A 110 4.02 -24.67 -22.98
CA ARG A 110 4.81 -24.78 -24.19
C ARG A 110 3.88 -24.83 -25.41
N GLY A 111 4.42 -24.38 -26.54
CA GLY A 111 3.68 -23.96 -27.71
C GLY A 111 2.73 -24.96 -28.35
N ILE A 112 1.73 -24.40 -29.02
CA ILE A 112 1.02 -24.98 -30.16
C ILE A 112 0.75 -23.80 -31.11
N PRO A 113 1.16 -23.84 -32.39
CA PRO A 113 0.87 -22.78 -33.33
C PRO A 113 -0.49 -23.02 -33.97
N TRP A 114 -1.32 -21.99 -34.10
CA TRP A 114 -2.30 -21.97 -35.19
C TRP A 114 -2.77 -20.57 -35.56
N SER A 115 -3.27 -20.53 -36.79
CA SER A 115 -3.25 -19.49 -37.81
C SER A 115 -4.59 -18.79 -38.00
N GLY A 116 -4.52 -17.55 -38.51
CA GLY A 116 -5.36 -17.05 -39.60
C GLY A 116 -6.87 -16.91 -39.36
N GLY A 117 -7.34 -15.66 -39.50
CA GLY A 117 -8.74 -15.28 -39.65
C GLY A 117 -8.88 -13.77 -39.66
#